data_AF-A0A9P7C6T2-F1
#
_entry.id   AF-A0A9P7C6T2-F1
#
_cell.length_a   1.000
_cell.length_b   1.000
_cell.length_c   1.000
_cell.angle_alpha   90.00
_cell.angle_beta   90.00
_cell.angle_gamma   90.00
#
_symmetry.space_group_name_H-M   'P 1'
#
loop_
_entity.id
_entity.type
_entity.pdbx_description
1 polymer ?
#
loop_
_entity_poly.entity_id
_entity_poly.type
_entity_poly.pdbx_seq_one_letter_code
_entity_poly.pdbx_strand_id
1 'polypeptide(L)' 'MVCRLKEYQVVGRKLPSETEASPKLYRMRIFAPNDVVAKSRFWYFLKKLRKVKKAAGEIVALNQVSFFLF' A
#
# COMPACT_ATOMS: atom_id res chain seq x y z
N MET A 1 1.22 20.86 16.95
CA MET A 1 0.82 20.84 15.52
C MET A 1 0.00 19.59 15.26
N VAL A 2 -1.27 19.72 14.91
CA VAL A 2 -2.08 18.58 14.46
C VAL A 2 -1.69 18.28 13.01
N CYS A 3 -1.04 17.16 12.76
CA CYS A 3 -0.75 16.70 11.40
C CYS A 3 -2.06 16.24 10.75
N ARG A 4 -2.55 16.96 9.74
CA ARG A 4 -3.75 16.57 8.99
C ARG A 4 -3.47 15.26 8.25
N LEU A 5 -4.12 14.18 8.67
CA LEU A 5 -4.03 12.90 8.00
C LEU A 5 -4.86 12.94 6.71
N LYS A 6 -4.28 12.44 5.62
CA LYS A 6 -4.95 12.21 4.34
C LYS A 6 -5.22 10.71 4.21
N GLU A 7 -6.34 10.35 3.61
CA GLU A 7 -6.66 8.97 3.29
C GLU A 7 -5.96 8.56 1.99
N TYR A 8 -5.28 7.43 2.01
CA TYR A 8 -4.64 6.81 0.85
C TYR A 8 -5.16 5.39 0.67
N GLN A 9 -5.55 5.07 -0.55
CA GLN A 9 -5.73 3.70 -1.00
C GLN A 9 -4.43 3.24 -1.67
N VAL A 10 -3.75 2.29 -1.03
CA VAL A 10 -2.50 1.71 -1.55
C VAL A 10 -2.79 0.28 -2.00
N VAL A 11 -2.36 -0.04 -3.22
CA VAL A 11 -2.45 -1.39 -3.80
C VAL A 11 -1.04 -1.87 -4.13
N GLY A 12 -0.69 -3.07 -3.68
CA GLY A 12 0.59 -3.70 -4.00
C GLY A 12 0.48 -5.21 -4.11
N ARG A 13 1.53 -5.82 -4.67
CA ARG A 13 1.63 -7.28 -4.85
C ARG A 13 3.06 -7.74 -4.65
N LYS A 14 3.25 -9.05 -4.54
CA LYS A 14 4.57 -9.65 -4.72
C LYS A 14 5.01 -9.49 -6.18
N LEU A 15 6.32 -9.52 -6.42
CA LEU A 15 6.83 -9.64 -7.78
C LEU A 15 6.43 -11.00 -8.36
N PRO A 16 6.08 -11.07 -9.67
CA PRO A 16 5.86 -12.34 -10.35
C PRO A 16 7.11 -13.22 -10.27
N SER A 17 6.92 -14.52 -10.07
CA SER A 17 8.00 -15.52 -10.15
C SER A 17 7.56 -16.69 -11.02
N GLU A 18 8.51 -17.55 -11.41
CA GLU A 18 8.22 -18.76 -12.19
C GLU A 18 7.19 -19.68 -11.51
N THR A 19 7.17 -19.69 -10.18
CA THR A 19 6.22 -20.48 -9.38
C THR A 19 4.86 -19.80 -9.20
N GLU A 20 4.80 -18.47 -9.25
CA GLU A 20 3.58 -17.68 -9.02
C GLU A 20 3.52 -16.52 -10.02
N ALA A 21 3.14 -16.82 -11.26
CA ALA A 21 3.09 -15.86 -12.37
C ALA A 21 2.06 -14.74 -12.16
N SER A 22 0.96 -15.03 -11.45
CA SER A 22 -0.11 -14.07 -11.15
C SER A 22 -0.28 -13.87 -9.64
N PRO A 23 0.63 -13.11 -8.99
CA PRO A 23 0.60 -12.93 -7.55
C PRO A 23 -0.63 -12.12 -7.10
N LYS A 24 -1.18 -12.49 -5.93
CA LYS A 24 -2.35 -11.83 -5.35
C LYS A 24 -2.11 -10.35 -5.07
N LEU A 25 -3.09 -9.51 -5.44
CA LEU A 25 -3.13 -8.09 -5.12
C LEU A 25 -3.63 -7.85 -3.69
N TYR A 26 -2.97 -6.93 -2.99
CA TYR A 26 -3.33 -6.47 -1.65
C TYR A 26 -3.69 -4.99 -1.70
N ARG A 27 -4.91 -4.66 -1.25
CA ARG A 27 -5.41 -3.30 -1.13
C ARG A 27 -5.57 -2.92 0.33
N MET A 28 -5.06 -1.74 0.72
CA MET A 28 -5.21 -1.20 2.06
C MET A 28 -5.60 0.28 2.02
N ARG A 29 -6.47 0.69 2.95
CA ARG A 29 -6.73 2.11 3.25
C ARG A 29 -5.82 2.53 4.40
N ILE A 30 -5.06 3.60 4.19
CA ILE A 30 -4.04 4.09 5.12
C ILE A 30 -4.23 5.59 5.31
N PHE A 31 -4.38 6.01 6.56
CA PHE A 31 -4.35 7.42 6.92
C PHE A 31 -2.89 7.83 7.21
N ALA A 32 -2.38 8.81 6.47
CA ALA A 32 -0.99 9.26 6.58
C ALA A 32 -0.87 10.75 6.21
N PRO A 33 0.16 11.48 6.70
CA PRO A 33 0.36 12.89 6.36
C PRO A 33 0.77 13.10 4.89
N ASN A 34 1.43 12.12 4.27
CA ASN A 34 1.89 12.16 2.89
C ASN A 34 2.00 10.75 2.29
N ASP A 35 2.30 10.68 1.00
CA ASP A 35 2.41 9.43 0.22
C ASP A 35 3.60 8.56 0.68
N VAL A 36 4.73 9.17 1.05
CA VAL A 36 5.92 8.45 1.54
C VAL A 36 5.59 7.66 2.81
N VAL A 37 4.93 8.30 3.77
CA VAL A 37 4.49 7.65 5.02
C VAL A 37 3.42 6.60 4.73
N ALA A 38 2.52 6.84 3.76
CA ALA A 38 1.53 5.85 3.35
C ALA A 38 2.19 4.58 2.78
N LYS A 39 3.17 4.71 1.87
CA LYS A 39 3.95 3.59 1.32
C LYS A 39 4.70 2.83 2.43
N SER A 40 5.32 3.55 3.37
CA SER A 40 6.03 2.92 4.49
C SER A 40 5.10 2.11 5.38
N ARG A 41 3.94 2.67 5.76
CA ARG A 41 2.91 1.97 6.54
C ARG A 41 2.36 0.75 5.81
N PHE A 42 2.15 0.84 4.49
CA PHE A 42 1.72 -0.28 3.67
C PHE A 42 2.69 -1.45 3.81
N TRP A 43 3.99 -1.23 3.59
CA TRP A 43 5.00 -2.29 3.71
C TRP A 43 5.14 -2.83 5.12
N TYR A 44 5.00 -1.99 6.14
CA TYR A 44 5.00 -2.43 7.54
C TYR A 44 3.87 -3.43 7.81
N PHE A 45 2.64 -3.12 7.40
CA PHE A 45 1.50 -4.02 7.57
C PHE A 45 1.60 -5.25 6.67
N LEU A 46 2.03 -5.10 5.42
CA LEU A 46 2.18 -6.23 4.49
C LEU A 46 3.20 -7.25 5.00
N LYS A 47 4.31 -6.78 5.59
CA LYS A 47 5.31 -7.64 6.23
C LYS A 47 4.71 -8.41 7.41
N LYS A 48 3.92 -7.75 8.26
CA LYS A 48 3.29 -8.39 9.44
C LYS A 48 2.18 -9.37 9.06
N LEU A 49 1.32 -9.02 8.11
CA LEU A 49 0.12 -9.79 7.77
C LEU A 49 0.38 -10.89 6.73
N ARG A 50 1.30 -10.65 5.78
CA ARG A 50 1.51 -11.53 4.61
C ARG A 50 2.96 -11.96 4.42
N LYS A 51 3.87 -11.58 5.34
CA LYS A 51 5.31 -11.88 5.27
C LYS A 51 5.98 -11.41 3.96
N VAL A 52 5.40 -10.41 3.30
CA VAL A 52 5.96 -9.82 2.07
C VAL A 52 6.84 -8.63 2.43
N LYS A 53 8.06 -8.60 1.88
CA LYS A 53 9.03 -7.51 2.07
C LYS A 53 8.93 -6.52 0.90
N LYS A 54 9.29 -5.25 1.14
CA LYS A 54 9.39 -4.22 0.10
C LYS A 54 10.28 -4.64 -1.08
N ALA A 55 11.38 -5.36 -0.81
CA ALA A 55 12.30 -5.83 -1.85
C ALA A 55 11.71 -6.94 -2.75
N ALA A 56 10.70 -7.66 -2.27
CA ALA A 56 10.08 -8.79 -2.98
C ALA A 56 8.67 -8.44 -3.50
N GLY A 57 8.35 -7.15 -3.60
CA GLY A 57 7.05 -6.70 -4.04
C GLY A 57 7.08 -5.31 -4.63
N GLU A 58 5.99 -4.94 -5.27
CA GLU A 58 5.80 -3.63 -5.89
C GLU A 58 4.47 -3.00 -5.46
N ILE A 59 4.44 -1.67 -5.45
CA ILE A 59 3.19 -0.92 -5.29
C ILE A 59 2.66 -0.69 -6.70
N VAL A 60 1.47 -1.21 -6.97
CA VAL A 60 0.79 -1.11 -8.27
C VAL A 60 0.05 0.22 -8.39
N ALA A 61 -0.54 0.69 -7.29
CA ALA A 61 -1.24 1.96 -7.27
C ALA A 61 -1.16 2.64 -5.89
N LEU A 62 -1.12 3.97 -5.90
CA LEU A 62 -1.30 4.80 -4.73
C LEU A 62 -2.24 5.95 -5.08
N ASN A 63 -3.43 5.92 -4.51
CA ASN A 63 -4.47 6.91 -4.77
C ASN A 63 -4.76 7.65 -3.48
N GLN A 64 -4.67 8.97 -3.47
CA GLN A 64 -5.21 9.75 -2.36
C GLN A 64 -6.73 9.79 -2.50
N VAL A 65 -7.44 9.33 -1.47
CA VAL A 65 -8.90 9.41 -1.42
C VAL A 65 -9.24 10.80 -0.87
N SER A 66 -9.48 11.74 -1.76
CA SER A 66 -10.28 12.92 -1.42
C SER A 66 -11.74 12.53 -1.54
N PHE A 67 -12.52 12.83 -0.51
CA PHE A 67 -13.97 12.64 -0.50
C PHE A 67 -14.61 13.55 -1.56
N PHE A 68 -14.52 13.17 -2.83
CA PHE A 68 -15.43 13.64 -3.85
C PHE A 68 -16.65 12.75 -3.72
N LEU A 69 -17.66 13.29 -3.04
CA LEU A 69 -19.03 12.81 -3.17
C LEU A 69 -19.36 12.74 -4.67
N PHE A 70 -20.10 11.69 -5.00
CA PHE A 70 -21.04 11.56 -6.11
C PHE A 70 -21.44 12.89 -6.77
#